data_AF-A0A815AIA3-F1
#
_entry.id   AF-A0A815AIA3-F1
#
_cell.length_a   1.000
_cell.length_b   1.000
_cell.length_c   1.000
_cell.angle_alpha   90.00
_cell.angle_beta   90.00
_cell.angle_gamma   90.00
#
_symmetry.space_group_name_H-M   'P 1'
#
loop_
_entity.id
_entity.type
_entity.pdbx_description
1 polymer ?
#
loop_
_entity_poly.entity_id
_entity_poly.type
_entity_poly.pdbx_seq_one_letter_code
_entity_poly.pdbx_strand_id
1 'polypeptide(L)'
;MTFCTKCWKIGHVREQCKASLQLCRVCLDETSKKEEHNCNKIQKCAQCGGEHHSLHGLCHVIQQYRSELKEDVNKALESGKLHRNDYTNQQHVFSMKDQDFPPLGESEKPRQAIWNHVQTEVRTEDSLCSKTLLLINENLVAMHNSNIRIEEKLEKLDIKLNQTALDTELHQ
;
A
#
# COMPACT_ATOMS: atom_id res chain seq x y z
N MET A 1 -2.36 -10.98 10.08
CA MET A 1 -1.40 -11.80 9.29
C MET A 1 -0.07 -11.76 10.00
N THR A 2 0.39 -12.90 10.50
CA THR A 2 1.61 -13.00 11.30
C THR A 2 2.81 -13.21 10.39
N PHE A 3 3.89 -12.46 10.60
CA PHE A 3 5.14 -12.60 9.87
C PHE A 3 6.33 -12.45 10.81
N CYS A 4 7.45 -13.05 10.42
CA CYS A 4 8.66 -13.06 11.22
C CYS A 4 9.58 -11.89 10.85
N THR A 5 10.01 -11.09 11.82
CA THR A 5 10.99 -10.00 11.57
C THR A 5 12.45 -10.49 11.50
N LYS A 6 12.70 -11.78 11.76
CA LYS A 6 14.02 -12.41 11.61
C LYS A 6 14.25 -12.92 10.19
N CYS A 7 13.30 -13.66 9.63
CA CYS A 7 13.43 -14.28 8.30
C CYS A 7 12.47 -13.72 7.24
N TRP A 8 11.58 -12.80 7.62
CA TRP A 8 10.58 -12.17 6.75
C TRP A 8 9.55 -13.12 6.12
N LYS A 9 9.55 -14.40 6.50
CA LYS A 9 8.54 -15.38 6.10
C LYS A 9 7.23 -15.21 6.88
N ILE A 10 6.13 -15.56 6.22
CA ILE A 10 4.80 -15.61 6.86
C ILE A 10 4.63 -16.89 7.70
N GLY A 11 3.65 -16.88 8.60
CA GLY A 11 3.21 -18.07 9.33
C GLY A 11 3.81 -18.27 10.73
N HIS A 12 4.75 -17.42 11.17
CA HIS A 12 5.29 -17.46 12.54
C HIS A 12 5.79 -16.09 13.00
N VAL A 13 5.93 -15.93 14.32
CA VAL A 13 6.53 -14.74 14.96
C VAL A 13 8.04 -14.94 15.17
N ARG A 14 8.75 -13.86 15.55
CA ARG A 14 10.21 -13.87 15.71
C ARG A 14 10.68 -14.91 16.73
N GLU A 15 9.94 -15.05 17.82
CA GLU A 15 10.20 -15.91 18.97
C GLU A 15 10.13 -17.40 18.60
N GLN A 16 9.38 -17.74 17.56
CA GLN A 16 9.20 -19.11 17.06
C GLN A 16 10.08 -19.39 15.83
N CYS A 17 10.94 -18.44 15.45
CA CYS A 17 11.77 -18.56 14.26
C CYS A 17 12.96 -19.50 14.50
N LYS A 18 13.08 -20.53 13.66
CA LYS A 18 14.20 -21.49 13.69
C LYS A 18 15.43 -21.03 12.90
N ALA A 19 15.36 -19.89 12.20
CA ALA A 19 16.52 -19.37 11.48
C ALA A 19 17.64 -19.05 12.47
N SER A 20 18.89 -19.37 12.15
CA SER A 20 20.06 -19.04 12.97
C SER A 20 20.36 -17.53 12.88
N LEU A 21 20.43 -17.00 11.66
CA LEU A 21 20.74 -15.61 11.36
C LEU A 21 19.48 -14.79 11.02
N GLN A 22 19.59 -13.48 11.14
CA GLN A 22 18.57 -12.55 10.65
C GLN A 22 18.82 -12.29 9.16
N LEU A 23 17.76 -12.05 8.40
CA LEU A 23 17.85 -11.65 7.00
C LEU A 23 17.64 -10.15 6.86
N CYS A 24 18.30 -9.54 5.88
CA CYS A 24 18.00 -8.18 5.47
C CYS A 24 16.57 -8.08 4.93
N ARG A 25 15.84 -7.03 5.32
CA ARG A 25 14.45 -6.82 4.86
C ARG A 25 14.34 -6.61 3.35
N VAL A 26 15.40 -6.07 2.73
CA VAL A 26 15.39 -5.64 1.33
C VAL A 26 15.92 -6.76 0.43
N CYS A 27 17.17 -7.18 0.65
CA CYS A 27 17.87 -8.14 -0.21
C CYS A 27 17.79 -9.60 0.25
N LEU A 28 17.33 -9.84 1.48
CA LEU A 28 17.28 -11.14 2.14
C LEU A 28 18.65 -11.81 2.40
N ASP A 29 19.74 -11.08 2.27
CA ASP A 29 21.05 -11.59 2.67
C ASP A 29 21.12 -11.79 4.18
N GLU A 30 21.88 -12.80 4.60
CA GLU A 30 22.10 -13.13 6.01
C GLU A 30 22.94 -12.05 6.72
N THR A 31 22.52 -11.69 7.92
CA THR A 31 23.16 -10.67 8.74
C THR A 31 23.11 -11.06 10.22
N SER A 32 24.26 -10.94 10.88
CA SER A 32 24.39 -11.09 12.34
C SER A 32 23.98 -9.80 13.07
N LYS A 33 24.33 -8.64 12.50
CA LYS A 33 23.95 -7.32 13.01
C LYS A 33 23.55 -6.38 11.87
N LYS A 34 22.46 -5.65 12.09
CA LYS A 34 21.89 -4.72 11.10
C LYS A 34 22.88 -3.61 10.67
N GLU A 35 23.78 -3.22 11.58
CA GLU A 35 24.78 -2.16 11.37
C GLU A 35 25.95 -2.58 10.47
N GLU A 36 26.27 -3.88 10.44
CA GLU A 36 27.40 -4.42 9.68
C GLU A 36 26.99 -4.86 8.25
N HIS A 37 25.69 -4.83 7.95
CA HIS A 37 25.17 -5.32 6.68
C HIS A 37 25.26 -4.26 5.57
N ASN A 38 26.08 -4.54 4.55
CA ASN A 38 26.11 -3.77 3.31
C ASN A 38 25.02 -4.26 2.34
N CYS A 39 23.89 -3.58 2.31
CA CYS A 39 22.74 -3.96 1.48
C CYS A 39 22.95 -3.60 0.01
N ASN A 40 22.78 -4.56 -0.89
CA ASN A 40 22.82 -4.35 -2.34
C ASN A 40 21.60 -3.57 -2.90
N LYS A 41 20.60 -3.28 -2.06
CA LYS A 41 19.34 -2.57 -2.38
C LYS A 41 18.45 -3.24 -3.42
N ILE A 42 18.75 -4.47 -3.83
CA ILE A 42 17.90 -5.27 -4.72
C ILE A 42 16.76 -5.83 -3.87
N GLN A 43 15.52 -5.49 -4.21
CA GLN A 43 14.38 -6.02 -3.48
C GLN A 43 14.17 -7.49 -3.78
N LYS A 44 13.97 -8.30 -2.73
CA LYS A 44 13.70 -9.72 -2.86
C LYS A 44 12.62 -10.17 -1.88
N CYS A 45 11.71 -10.99 -2.36
CA CYS A 45 10.60 -11.51 -1.56
C CYS A 45 10.97 -12.81 -0.85
N ALA A 46 10.80 -12.88 0.47
CA ALA A 46 11.09 -14.06 1.28
C ALA A 46 10.11 -15.22 1.05
N GLN A 47 8.97 -14.96 0.41
CA GLN A 47 7.97 -15.99 0.09
C GLN A 47 8.22 -16.61 -1.29
N CYS A 48 8.34 -15.79 -2.33
CA CYS A 48 8.38 -16.24 -3.72
C CYS A 48 9.73 -16.01 -4.42
N GLY A 49 10.67 -15.29 -3.79
CA GLY A 49 11.96 -14.94 -4.39
C GLY A 49 11.93 -13.81 -5.43
N GLY A 50 10.75 -13.27 -5.77
CA GLY A 50 10.58 -12.22 -6.79
C GLY A 50 11.06 -10.82 -6.35
N GLU A 51 11.13 -9.90 -7.31
CA GLU A 51 11.65 -8.53 -7.15
C GLU A 51 10.64 -7.57 -6.53
N HIS A 52 10.19 -7.88 -5.32
CA HIS A 52 9.30 -7.01 -4.56
C HIS A 52 9.45 -7.26 -3.06
N HIS A 53 8.85 -6.39 -2.24
CA HIS A 53 8.86 -6.55 -0.79
C HIS A 53 8.18 -7.87 -0.32
N SER A 54 8.71 -8.52 0.71
CA SER A 54 8.25 -9.82 1.22
C SER A 54 6.79 -9.89 1.69
N LEU A 55 6.17 -8.74 1.93
CA LEU A 55 4.76 -8.60 2.34
C LEU A 55 3.89 -7.89 1.29
N HIS A 56 4.37 -7.79 0.06
CA HIS A 56 3.67 -7.10 -1.03
C HIS A 56 2.33 -7.79 -1.34
N GLY A 57 1.26 -7.01 -1.51
CA GLY A 57 -0.09 -7.54 -1.73
C GLY A 57 -0.29 -8.24 -3.07
N LEU A 58 0.58 -7.97 -4.06
CA LEU A 58 0.58 -8.64 -5.36
C LEU A 58 1.43 -9.92 -5.40
N CYS A 59 2.07 -10.30 -4.29
CA CYS A 59 2.78 -11.57 -4.23
C CYS A 59 1.79 -12.73 -4.27
N HIS A 60 1.90 -13.61 -5.27
CA HIS A 60 1.00 -14.76 -5.42
C HIS A 60 0.97 -15.66 -4.17
N VAL A 61 2.12 -15.89 -3.51
CA VAL A 61 2.18 -16.69 -2.27
C VAL A 61 1.43 -16.01 -1.12
N ILE A 62 1.51 -14.68 -1.01
CA ILE A 62 0.76 -13.92 0.01
C ILE A 62 -0.74 -13.96 -0.29
N GLN A 63 -1.13 -13.83 -1.56
CA GLN A 63 -2.53 -13.92 -1.96
C GLN A 63 -3.12 -15.30 -1.64
N GLN A 64 -2.40 -16.36 -2.00
CA GLN A 64 -2.78 -17.72 -1.68
C GLN A 64 -2.93 -17.93 -0.17
N TYR A 65 -1.92 -17.53 0.62
CA TYR A 65 -1.98 -17.65 2.08
C TYR A 65 -3.16 -16.91 2.70
N ARG A 66 -3.50 -15.72 2.19
CA ARG A 66 -4.68 -14.96 2.65
C ARG A 66 -5.98 -15.67 2.32
N SER A 67 -6.08 -16.28 1.14
CA SER A 67 -7.25 -17.06 0.73
C SER A 67 -7.43 -18.29 1.62
N GLU A 68 -6.36 -19.07 1.83
CA GLU A 68 -6.36 -20.25 2.71
C GLU A 68 -6.76 -19.86 4.15
N LEU A 69 -6.16 -18.80 4.70
CA LEU A 69 -6.49 -18.32 6.04
C LEU A 69 -7.96 -17.89 6.13
N LYS A 70 -8.51 -17.27 5.08
CA LYS A 70 -9.92 -16.86 5.04
C LYS A 70 -10.84 -18.09 5.03
N GLU A 71 -10.50 -19.12 4.26
CA GLU A 71 -11.25 -20.37 4.24
C GLU A 71 -11.23 -21.08 5.59
N ASP A 72 -10.07 -21.18 6.23
CA ASP A 72 -9.93 -21.79 7.54
C ASP A 72 -10.73 -21.05 8.61
N VAL A 73 -10.71 -19.71 8.58
CA VAL A 73 -11.53 -18.88 9.47
C VAL A 73 -13.01 -19.11 9.21
N ASN A 74 -13.45 -19.17 7.96
CA ASN A 74 -14.86 -19.43 7.63
C ASN A 74 -15.30 -20.82 8.12
N LYS A 75 -14.51 -21.87 7.88
CA LYS A 75 -14.79 -23.22 8.40
C LYS A 75 -14.83 -23.25 9.93
N ALA A 76 -13.94 -22.52 10.59
CA ALA A 76 -13.92 -22.42 12.04
C ALA A 76 -15.14 -21.68 12.61
N LEU A 77 -15.65 -20.67 11.90
CA LEU A 77 -16.92 -20.00 12.23
C LEU A 77 -18.11 -20.94 12.04
N GLU A 78 -18.19 -21.65 10.92
CA GLU A 78 -19.25 -22.63 10.63
C GLU A 78 -19.27 -23.78 11.65
N SER A 79 -18.10 -24.24 12.08
CA SER A 79 -17.97 -25.29 13.10
C SER A 79 -18.19 -24.81 14.54
N GLY A 80 -18.45 -23.52 14.77
CA GLY A 80 -18.64 -22.92 16.09
C GLY A 80 -17.37 -22.88 16.97
N LYS A 81 -16.20 -23.23 16.42
CA LYS A 81 -14.90 -23.15 17.12
C LYS A 81 -14.42 -21.71 17.29
N LEU A 82 -14.81 -20.83 16.37
CA LEU A 82 -14.64 -19.39 16.47
C LEU A 82 -16.01 -18.75 16.55
N HIS A 83 -16.18 -17.81 17.47
CA HIS A 83 -17.34 -16.92 17.49
C HIS A 83 -16.89 -15.56 16.99
N ARG A 84 -17.61 -14.97 16.03
CA ARG A 84 -17.44 -13.55 15.73
C ARG A 84 -17.94 -12.77 16.94
N ASN A 85 -17.10 -11.90 17.48
CA ASN A 85 -17.60 -10.86 18.36
C ASN A 85 -18.48 -9.94 17.50
N ASP A 86 -19.79 -10.06 17.65
CA ASP A 86 -20.75 -9.12 17.08
C ASP A 86 -20.61 -7.80 17.85
N TYR A 87 -19.73 -6.92 17.35
CA TYR A 87 -19.52 -5.57 17.89
C TYR A 87 -20.74 -4.64 17.72
N THR A 88 -21.88 -5.14 17.25
CA THR A 88 -23.09 -4.36 16.96
C THR A 88 -23.86 -3.89 18.21
N ASN A 89 -23.45 -4.26 19.43
CA ASN A 89 -24.19 -3.85 20.64
C ASN A 89 -23.36 -3.26 21.79
N GLN A 90 -22.08 -2.96 21.58
CA GLN A 90 -21.30 -2.19 22.54
C GLN A 90 -20.85 -0.88 21.91
N GLN A 91 -21.79 0.05 21.77
CA GLN A 91 -21.44 1.46 21.86
C GLN A 91 -20.93 1.70 23.28
N HIS A 92 -19.66 1.38 23.55
CA HIS A 92 -18.95 2.08 24.60
C HIS A 92 -18.91 3.54 24.15
N VAL A 93 -19.90 4.32 24.59
CA VAL A 93 -19.88 5.78 24.52
C VAL A 93 -18.63 6.17 25.29
N PHE A 94 -17.55 6.43 24.57
CA PHE A 94 -16.31 6.93 25.15
C PHE A 94 -16.62 8.38 25.57
N SER A 95 -17.16 8.53 26.78
CA SER A 95 -17.41 9.83 27.38
C SER A 95 -16.09 10.28 27.99
N MET A 96 -15.38 11.16 27.28
CA MET A 96 -14.25 11.89 27.87
C MET A 96 -14.78 12.70 29.05
N LYS A 97 -14.34 12.39 30.26
CA LYS A 97 -14.56 13.26 31.41
C LYS A 97 -13.33 14.14 31.56
N ASP A 98 -13.54 15.42 31.83
CA ASP A 98 -12.43 16.36 32.07
C ASP A 98 -11.53 15.93 33.26
N GLN A 99 -12.05 15.04 34.12
CA GLN A 99 -11.33 14.44 35.25
C GLN A 99 -10.34 13.35 34.85
N ASP A 100 -10.42 12.81 33.63
CA ASP A 100 -9.50 11.78 33.12
C ASP A 100 -8.15 12.38 32.69
N PHE A 101 -8.05 13.72 32.66
CA PHE A 101 -6.85 14.46 32.33
C PHE A 101 -6.32 15.20 33.56
N PRO A 102 -5.23 14.74 34.19
CA PRO A 102 -4.62 15.50 35.28
C PRO A 102 -4.19 16.88 34.76
N PRO A 103 -4.45 17.97 35.51
CA PRO A 103 -4.03 19.30 35.09
C PRO A 103 -2.51 19.31 34.94
N LEU A 104 -2.04 19.54 33.71
CA LEU A 104 -0.63 19.71 33.44
C LEU A 104 -0.20 20.99 34.16
N GLY A 105 0.48 20.82 35.30
CA GLY A 105 1.07 21.94 36.02
C GLY A 105 1.88 22.81 35.07
N GLU A 106 1.70 24.12 35.16
CA GLU A 106 2.32 25.12 34.30
C GLU A 106 3.84 24.91 34.27
N SER A 107 4.34 24.24 33.22
CA SER A 107 5.78 24.19 32.98
C SER A 107 6.17 25.53 32.36
N GLU A 108 6.47 26.51 33.20
CA GLU A 108 7.23 27.68 32.79
C GLU A 108 8.60 27.23 32.26
N LYS A 109 8.73 27.18 30.92
CA LYS A 109 9.90 27.64 30.14
C LYS A 109 9.68 27.41 28.64
N PRO A 110 10.11 28.35 27.77
CA PRO A 110 9.74 28.39 26.37
C PRO A 110 10.45 27.29 25.58
N ARG A 111 9.73 26.19 25.30
CA ARG A 111 10.16 25.09 24.42
C ARG A 111 10.02 25.42 22.92
N GLN A 112 9.80 26.69 22.57
CA GLN A 112 9.48 27.12 21.20
C GLN A 112 10.70 27.20 20.27
N ALA A 113 11.94 27.23 20.78
CA ALA A 113 13.12 27.34 19.91
C ALA A 113 13.48 26.03 19.17
N ILE A 114 13.09 24.86 19.68
CA ILE A 114 13.47 23.56 19.10
C ILE A 114 12.52 23.13 17.96
N TRP A 115 11.27 23.61 17.97
CA TRP A 115 10.28 23.25 16.95
C TRP A 115 10.52 23.87 15.57
N ASN A 116 11.20 25.03 15.51
CA ASN A 116 11.41 25.71 14.24
C ASN A 116 12.48 25.05 13.37
N HIS A 117 13.43 24.29 13.95
CA HIS A 117 14.50 23.65 13.18
C HIS A 117 14.06 22.31 12.55
N VAL A 118 13.11 21.60 13.17
CA VAL A 118 12.60 20.31 12.64
C VAL A 118 11.53 20.53 11.55
N GLN A 119 10.82 21.65 11.56
CA GLN A 119 9.82 21.96 10.54
C GLN A 119 10.40 22.41 9.19
N THR A 120 11.63 22.91 9.12
CA THR A 120 12.24 23.31 7.84
C THR A 120 12.68 22.13 6.99
N GLU A 121 13.00 20.98 7.57
CA GLU A 121 13.44 19.79 6.79
C GLU A 121 12.27 18.89 6.36
N VAL A 122 11.17 18.84 7.12
CA VAL A 122 9.98 18.02 6.77
C VAL A 122 9.09 18.68 5.71
N ARG A 123 9.15 20.01 5.54
CA ARG A 123 8.30 20.74 4.59
C ARG A 123 8.72 20.63 3.12
N THR A 124 9.92 20.15 2.82
CA THR A 124 10.38 20.02 1.42
C THR A 124 9.81 18.77 0.74
N GLU A 125 9.55 17.69 1.49
CA GLU A 125 9.05 16.43 0.93
C GLU A 125 7.54 16.44 0.66
N ASP A 126 6.72 17.02 1.56
CA ASP A 126 5.27 17.17 1.35
C ASP A 126 4.94 18.12 0.17
N SER A 127 5.80 19.11 -0.07
CA SER A 127 5.69 20.04 -1.21
C SER A 127 5.95 19.34 -2.56
N LEU A 128 6.89 18.37 -2.60
CA LEU A 128 7.15 17.59 -3.81
C LEU A 128 5.99 16.65 -4.12
N CYS A 129 5.46 15.94 -3.12
CA CYS A 129 4.36 15.00 -3.31
C CYS A 129 3.10 15.69 -3.85
N SER A 130 2.75 16.85 -3.29
CA SER A 130 1.59 17.64 -3.74
C SER A 130 1.76 18.17 -5.18
N LYS A 131 2.95 18.65 -5.54
CA LYS A 131 3.26 19.10 -6.90
C LYS A 131 3.24 17.95 -7.91
N THR A 132 3.77 16.79 -7.54
CA THR A 132 3.75 15.60 -8.41
C THR A 132 2.33 15.10 -8.62
N LEU A 133 1.48 15.09 -7.60
CA LEU A 133 0.07 14.71 -7.73
C LEU A 133 -0.71 15.66 -8.64
N LEU A 134 -0.48 16.98 -8.55
CA LEU A 134 -1.06 17.96 -9.47
C LEU A 134 -0.64 17.71 -10.92
N LEU A 135 0.67 17.49 -11.14
CA LEU A 135 1.20 17.23 -12.48
C LEU A 135 0.64 15.92 -13.09
N ILE A 136 0.47 14.88 -12.28
CA ILE A 136 -0.16 13.62 -12.70
C ILE A 136 -1.62 13.89 -13.10
N ASN A 137 -2.37 14.64 -12.30
CA ASN A 137 -3.77 14.94 -12.59
C ASN A 137 -3.92 15.76 -13.89
N GLU A 138 -3.07 16.76 -14.11
CA GLU A 138 -3.05 17.56 -15.34
C GLU A 138 -2.77 16.68 -16.58
N ASN A 139 -1.80 15.76 -16.47
CA ASN A 139 -1.48 14.83 -17.55
C ASN A 139 -2.61 13.85 -17.83
N LEU A 140 -3.31 13.35 -16.80
CA LEU A 140 -4.47 12.47 -16.97
C LEU A 140 -5.61 13.19 -17.69
N VAL A 141 -5.89 14.44 -17.34
CA VAL A 141 -6.91 15.26 -18.03
C VAL A 141 -6.50 15.51 -19.49
N ALA A 142 -5.24 15.84 -19.75
CA ALA A 142 -4.74 16.04 -21.12
C ALA A 142 -4.83 14.78 -21.98
N MET A 143 -4.50 13.61 -21.40
CA MET A 143 -4.67 12.31 -22.06
C MET A 143 -6.14 12.00 -22.35
N HIS A 144 -7.03 12.22 -21.37
CA HIS A 144 -8.46 11.99 -21.55
C HIS A 144 -9.03 12.83 -22.71
N ASN A 145 -8.69 14.12 -22.76
CA ASN A 145 -9.10 15.01 -23.84
C ASN A 145 -8.50 14.59 -25.20
N SER A 146 -7.26 14.09 -25.21
CA SER A 146 -6.65 13.55 -26.43
C SER A 146 -7.38 12.31 -26.93
N ASN A 147 -7.80 11.41 -26.03
CA ASN A 147 -8.57 10.22 -26.38
C ASN A 147 -9.92 10.58 -27.00
N ILE A 148 -10.65 11.53 -26.40
CA ILE A 148 -11.91 12.03 -26.97
C ILE A 148 -11.71 12.52 -28.42
N ARG A 149 -10.66 13.32 -28.67
CA ARG A 149 -10.36 13.81 -30.02
C ARG A 149 -9.99 12.70 -31.01
N ILE A 150 -9.37 11.61 -30.53
CA ILE A 150 -9.04 10.45 -31.36
C ILE A 150 -10.33 9.71 -31.71
N GLU A 151 -11.22 9.49 -30.74
CA GLU A 151 -12.53 8.85 -30.95
C GLU A 151 -13.36 9.62 -31.99
N GLU A 152 -13.45 10.95 -31.86
CA GLU A 152 -14.15 11.79 -32.86
C GLU A 152 -13.55 11.68 -34.26
N LYS A 153 -12.23 11.52 -34.38
CA LYS A 153 -11.56 11.34 -35.67
C LYS A 153 -11.82 9.96 -36.26
N LEU A 154 -11.85 8.93 -35.42
CA LEU A 154 -12.18 7.57 -35.85
C LEU A 154 -13.63 7.49 -36.35
N GLU A 155 -14.57 8.10 -35.65
CA GLU A 155 -15.97 8.18 -36.09
C GLU A 155 -16.10 8.89 -37.45
N LYS A 156 -15.41 10.02 -37.64
CA LYS A 156 -15.38 10.72 -38.95
C LYS A 156 -14.75 9.88 -40.06
N LEU A 157 -13.75 9.07 -39.76
CA LEU A 157 -13.13 8.18 -40.74
C LEU A 157 -14.08 7.04 -41.12
N ASP A 158 -14.78 6.46 -40.15
CA ASP A 158 -15.78 5.41 -40.39
C ASP A 158 -16.90 5.91 -41.31
N ILE A 159 -17.44 7.10 -41.03
CA ILE A 159 -18.44 7.75 -41.89
C ILE A 159 -17.91 7.95 -43.32
N LYS A 160 -16.68 8.44 -43.46
CA LYS A 160 -16.06 8.63 -44.79
C LYS A 160 -15.86 7.32 -45.54
N LEU A 161 -15.45 6.27 -44.85
CA LEU A 161 -15.20 4.96 -45.45
C LEU A 161 -16.51 4.34 -45.96
N ASN A 162 -17.57 4.42 -45.16
CA ASN A 162 -18.91 3.98 -45.55
C ASN A 162 -19.45 4.78 -46.76
N GLN A 163 -19.22 6.10 -46.81
CA GLN A 163 -19.61 6.92 -47.97
C GLN A 163 -18.84 6.52 -49.23
N THR A 164 -17.51 6.33 -49.14
CA THR A 164 -16.70 5.92 -50.30
C THR A 164 -17.07 4.53 -50.82
N ALA A 165 -17.45 3.60 -49.94
CA ALA A 165 -17.94 2.29 -50.35
C ALA A 165 -19.24 2.41 -51.16
N LEU A 166 -20.18 3.23 -50.69
CA LEU A 166 -21.44 3.50 -51.37
C LEU A 166 -21.23 4.15 -52.75
N ASP A 167 -20.32 5.12 -52.83
CA ASP A 167 -20.02 5.82 -54.09
C ASP A 167 -19.32 4.89 -55.11
N THR A 168 -18.56 3.89 -54.65
CA THR A 168 -17.90 2.90 -55.51
C THR A 168 -18.88 1.88 -56.09
N GLU A 169 -19.91 1.49 -55.33
CA GLU A 169 -20.99 0.60 -55.78
C GLU A 169 -21.92 1.29 -56.80
N LEU A 170 -22.05 2.62 -56.76
CA LEU A 170 -22.89 3.39 -57.70
C LEU A 170 -22.23 3.62 -59.07
N HIS A 171 -20.96 3.26 -59.25
CA HIS A 171 -20.17 3.46 -60.47
C HIS A 171 -19.70 2.15 -61.13
N GLN A 172 -20.24 1.01 -60.70
CA GLN A 172 -20.16 -0.29 -61.39
C GLN A 172 -21.46 -0.61 -62.12
#